data_AF-A0A9X1K0J4-F1
#
_entry.id   AF-A0A9X1K0J4-F1
#
_cell.length_a   1.000
_cell.length_b   1.000
_cell.length_c   1.000
_cell.angle_alpha   90.00
_cell.angle_beta   90.00
_cell.angle_gamma   90.00
#
_symmetry.space_group_name_H-M   'P 1'
#
loop_
_entity.id
_entity.type
_entity.pdbx_description
1 polymer ?
#
loop_
_entity_poly.entity_id
_entity_poly.type
_entity_poly.pdbx_seq_one_letter_code
_entity_poly.pdbx_strand_id
1 'polypeptide(L)'
;MTSEASEVNPLPAIVGRLSCYLDKLAGQVFDIEETIGQALTHSTESSKNTITDLQALDFLRQSLEDLALMTLLLSDRNGKELNAKCLHGVSDKLKLKTTRSLLEGKEPGFFGAEEDTLGDLDLF
;
A
#
# COMPACT_ATOMS: atom_id res chain seq x y z
N MET A 1 10.88 39.08 27.67
CA MET A 1 11.12 37.62 27.68
C MET A 1 9.77 36.94 27.58
N THR A 2 9.22 36.87 26.37
CA THR A 2 7.97 36.17 26.07
C THR A 2 8.35 34.84 25.44
N SER A 3 8.17 33.77 26.19
CA SER A 3 8.39 32.40 25.75
C SER A 3 7.32 32.08 24.71
N GLU A 4 7.68 32.10 23.42
CA GLU A 4 6.86 31.53 22.36
C GLU A 4 6.73 30.03 22.64
N ALA A 5 5.54 29.62 23.08
CA ALA A 5 5.16 28.21 23.06
C ALA A 5 5.14 27.79 21.59
N SER A 6 6.21 27.12 21.15
CA SER A 6 6.27 26.49 19.84
C SER A 6 5.10 25.53 19.72
N GLU A 7 4.12 25.91 18.90
CA GLU A 7 2.92 25.12 18.62
C GLU A 7 3.37 23.82 17.94
N VAL A 8 3.36 22.71 18.71
CA VAL A 8 3.83 21.41 18.22
C VAL A 8 2.84 20.93 17.17
N ASN A 9 3.24 20.95 15.90
CA ASN A 9 2.43 20.42 14.80
C ASN A 9 2.15 18.92 15.06
N PRO A 10 0.89 18.50 15.27
CA PRO A 10 0.56 17.11 15.60
C PRO A 10 0.54 16.20 14.36
N LEU A 11 0.60 16.77 13.16
CA LEU A 11 0.45 16.06 11.89
C LEU A 11 1.51 14.94 11.71
N PRO A 12 2.82 15.17 11.92
CA PRO A 12 3.82 14.11 11.87
C PRO A 12 3.48 12.91 12.76
N ALA A 13 3.04 13.18 14.00
CA ALA A 13 2.68 12.12 14.94
C ALA A 13 1.42 11.35 14.53
N ILE A 14 0.42 12.03 13.97
CA ILE A 14 -0.79 11.38 13.44
C ILE A 14 -0.43 10.50 12.24
N VAL A 15 0.38 11.01 11.32
CA VAL A 15 0.78 10.27 10.11
C VAL A 15 1.66 9.06 10.48
N GLY A 16 2.53 9.17 11.48
CA GLY A 16 3.31 8.03 11.98
C GLY A 16 2.44 6.94 12.61
N ARG A 17 1.39 7.33 13.36
CA ARG A 17 0.39 6.36 13.87
C ARG A 17 -0.40 5.70 12.74
N LEU A 18 -0.73 6.45 11.69
CA LEU A 18 -1.41 5.92 10.51
C LEU A 18 -0.55 4.87 9.80
N SER A 19 0.75 5.15 9.62
CA SER A 19 1.70 4.18 9.07
C SER A 19 1.72 2.86 9.85
N CYS A 20 1.84 2.93 11.17
CA CYS A 20 1.79 1.74 12.03
C CYS A 20 0.45 0.99 11.94
N TYR A 21 -0.67 1.71 11.79
CA TYR A 21 -1.97 1.09 11.63
C TYR A 21 -2.12 0.36 10.29
N LEU A 22 -1.63 0.95 9.20
CA LEU A 22 -1.63 0.32 7.87
C LEU A 22 -0.78 -0.95 7.83
N ASP A 23 0.39 -0.94 8.47
CA ASP A 23 1.26 -2.11 8.62
C ASP A 23 0.56 -3.25 9.39
N LYS A 24 -0.16 -2.91 10.48
CA LYS A 24 -0.98 -3.89 11.21
C LYS A 24 -2.10 -4.48 10.38
N LEU A 25 -2.78 -3.66 9.57
CA LEU A 25 -3.81 -4.14 8.65
C LEU A 25 -3.21 -5.09 7.60
N ALA A 26 -2.03 -4.78 7.06
CA ALA A 26 -1.33 -5.69 6.15
C ALA A 26 -1.04 -7.04 6.80
N GLY A 27 -0.58 -7.04 8.06
CA GLY A 27 -0.39 -8.26 8.85
C GLY A 27 -1.68 -9.06 9.04
N GLN A 28 -2.80 -8.39 9.33
CA GLN A 28 -4.10 -9.07 9.46
C GLN A 28 -4.58 -9.67 8.13
N VAL A 29 -4.35 -8.98 7.01
CA VAL A 29 -4.67 -9.53 5.68
C VAL A 29 -3.81 -10.74 5.37
N PHE A 30 -2.53 -10.72 5.74
CA PHE A 30 -1.64 -11.88 5.61
C PHE A 30 -2.14 -13.10 6.42
N ASP A 31 -2.54 -12.90 7.67
CA ASP A 31 -3.05 -14.00 8.51
C ASP A 31 -4.34 -14.62 7.91
N ILE A 32 -5.20 -13.79 7.32
CA ILE A 32 -6.41 -14.23 6.61
C ILE A 32 -6.03 -15.01 5.34
N GLU A 33 -5.10 -14.47 4.54
CA GLU A 33 -4.57 -15.11 3.34
C GLU A 33 -4.00 -16.50 3.65
N GLU A 34 -3.20 -16.62 4.72
CA GLU A 34 -2.63 -17.90 5.17
C GLU A 34 -3.72 -18.87 5.60
N THR A 35 -4.71 -18.41 6.39
CA THR A 35 -5.82 -19.24 6.86
C THR A 35 -6.63 -19.79 5.68
N ILE A 36 -6.93 -18.96 4.68
CA ILE A 36 -7.65 -19.37 3.47
C ILE A 36 -6.78 -20.32 2.64
N GLY A 37 -5.49 -20.02 2.48
CA GLY A 37 -4.54 -20.87 1.77
C GLY A 37 -4.46 -22.27 2.37
N GLN A 38 -4.34 -22.37 3.70
CA GLN A 38 -4.32 -23.64 4.42
C GLN A 38 -5.62 -24.45 4.22
N ALA A 39 -6.78 -23.78 4.31
CA ALA A 39 -8.08 -24.41 4.08
C ALA A 39 -8.20 -24.99 2.65
N LEU A 40 -7.60 -24.32 1.66
CA LEU A 40 -7.60 -24.77 0.26
C LEU A 40 -6.69 -25.97 0.03
N THR A 41 -5.52 -26.04 0.67
CA THR A 41 -4.64 -27.22 0.57
C THR A 41 -5.33 -28.51 1.03
N HIS A 42 -6.33 -28.40 1.91
CA HIS A 42 -7.13 -29.53 2.40
C HIS A 42 -8.42 -29.78 1.61
N SER A 43 -8.79 -28.89 0.67
CA SER A 43 -9.96 -29.04 -0.19
C SER A 43 -9.56 -29.59 -1.56
N THR A 44 -10.17 -30.68 -2.00
CA THR A 44 -9.97 -31.25 -3.35
C THR A 44 -10.63 -30.44 -4.46
N GLU A 45 -11.49 -29.48 -4.14
CA GLU A 45 -12.15 -28.58 -5.09
C GLU A 45 -11.67 -27.14 -4.86
N SER A 46 -10.52 -26.79 -5.45
CA SER A 46 -10.13 -25.39 -5.57
C SER A 46 -10.88 -24.76 -6.73
N SER A 47 -11.77 -23.82 -6.44
CA SER A 47 -12.49 -23.08 -7.48
C SER A 47 -11.60 -21.96 -8.04
N LYS A 48 -11.71 -21.68 -9.34
CA LYS A 48 -11.01 -20.55 -9.99
C LYS A 48 -11.24 -19.21 -9.26
N ASN A 49 -12.41 -19.04 -8.66
CA ASN A 49 -12.76 -17.84 -7.90
C ASN A 49 -11.87 -17.69 -6.66
N THR A 50 -11.53 -18.79 -5.98
CA THR A 50 -10.74 -18.71 -4.75
C THR A 50 -9.28 -18.31 -5.01
N ILE A 51 -8.73 -18.70 -6.16
CA ILE A 51 -7.39 -18.24 -6.57
C ILE A 51 -7.42 -16.72 -6.83
N THR A 52 -8.46 -16.24 -7.52
CA THR A 52 -8.64 -14.80 -7.76
C THR A 52 -8.82 -14.04 -6.44
N ASP A 53 -9.57 -14.58 -5.48
CA ASP A 53 -9.77 -13.96 -4.16
C ASP A 53 -8.47 -13.88 -3.37
N LEU A 54 -7.63 -14.92 -3.40
CA LEU A 54 -6.30 -14.90 -2.79
C LEU A 54 -5.38 -13.87 -3.45
N GLN A 55 -5.40 -13.76 -4.77
CA GLN A 55 -4.65 -12.73 -5.50
C GLN A 55 -5.13 -11.31 -5.14
N ALA A 56 -6.44 -11.13 -4.94
CA ALA A 56 -7.00 -9.85 -4.49
C ALA A 56 -6.56 -9.51 -3.05
N LEU A 57 -6.47 -10.51 -2.16
CA LEU A 57 -5.96 -10.34 -0.79
C LEU A 57 -4.47 -9.99 -0.79
N ASP A 58 -3.64 -10.67 -1.60
CA ASP A 58 -2.22 -10.34 -1.75
C ASP A 58 -2.04 -8.90 -2.26
N PHE A 59 -2.81 -8.50 -3.28
CA PHE A 59 -2.79 -7.14 -3.78
C PHE A 59 -3.18 -6.11 -2.70
N LEU A 60 -4.21 -6.41 -1.90
CA LEU A 60 -4.63 -5.54 -0.79
C LEU A 60 -3.52 -5.42 0.27
N ARG A 61 -2.90 -6.55 0.64
CA ARG A 61 -1.78 -6.59 1.59
C ARG A 61 -0.62 -5.71 1.10
N GLN A 62 -0.18 -5.90 -0.14
CA GLN A 62 0.89 -5.10 -0.74
C GLN A 62 0.52 -3.61 -0.84
N SER A 63 -0.75 -3.30 -1.11
CA SER A 63 -1.24 -1.92 -1.12
C SER A 63 -1.12 -1.28 0.27
N LEU A 64 -1.47 -2.01 1.33
CA LEU A 64 -1.39 -1.53 2.70
C LEU A 64 0.07 -1.32 3.14
N GLU A 65 0.98 -2.24 2.79
CA GLU A 65 2.41 -2.11 3.04
C GLU A 65 3.01 -0.88 2.36
N ASP A 66 2.68 -0.68 1.07
CA ASP A 66 3.13 0.49 0.31
C ASP A 66 2.60 1.80 0.91
N LEU A 67 1.34 1.84 1.32
CA LEU A 67 0.76 3.01 2.00
C LEU A 67 1.39 3.26 3.38
N ALA A 68 1.73 2.20 4.12
CA ALA A 68 2.44 2.31 5.39
C ALA A 68 3.82 2.95 5.20
N LEU A 69 4.55 2.54 4.16
CA LEU A 69 5.84 3.15 3.80
C LEU A 69 5.70 4.61 3.38
N MET A 70 4.73 4.92 2.52
CA MET A 70 4.46 6.30 2.08
C MET A 70 4.14 7.22 3.25
N THR A 71 3.26 6.77 4.16
CA THR A 71 2.88 7.56 5.34
C THR A 71 4.04 7.69 6.33
N LEU A 72 4.85 6.65 6.55
CA LEU A 72 6.04 6.76 7.40
C LEU A 72 6.97 7.89 6.93
N LEU A 73 7.18 7.97 5.61
CA LEU A 73 8.07 8.97 5.00
C LEU A 73 7.50 10.39 5.05
N LEU A 74 6.17 10.52 5.10
CA LEU A 74 5.48 11.78 5.36
C LEU A 74 5.58 12.18 6.85
N SER A 75 5.62 11.21 7.76
CA SER A 75 5.72 11.46 9.21
C SER A 75 7.10 11.94 9.67
N ASP A 76 8.18 11.47 9.04
CA ASP A 76 9.56 11.80 9.44
C ASP A 76 10.00 13.23 9.02
N ARG A 77 9.10 14.00 8.40
CA ARG A 77 9.49 15.23 7.69
C ARG A 77 9.68 16.45 8.57
N ASN A 78 9.14 16.55 9.79
CA ASN A 78 9.28 17.73 10.67
C ASN A 78 9.23 19.09 9.92
N GLY A 79 8.36 19.23 8.91
CA GLY A 79 8.22 20.45 8.10
C GLY A 79 9.22 20.63 6.94
N LYS A 80 10.10 19.67 6.65
CA LYS A 80 10.98 19.70 5.46
C LYS A 80 10.20 19.33 4.21
N GLU A 81 10.40 20.09 3.14
CA GLU A 81 9.79 19.81 1.83
C GLU A 81 10.21 18.44 1.27
N LEU A 82 9.30 17.82 0.52
CA LEU A 82 9.56 16.62 -0.26
C LEU A 82 10.42 16.97 -1.48
N ASN A 83 11.65 16.46 -1.50
CA ASN A 83 12.52 16.61 -2.67
C ASN A 83 12.45 15.36 -3.56
N ALA A 84 12.78 15.53 -4.84
CA ALA A 84 12.71 14.47 -5.84
C ALA A 84 13.54 13.22 -5.48
N LYS A 85 14.69 13.39 -4.81
CA LYS A 85 15.53 12.25 -4.38
C LYS A 85 14.82 11.38 -3.35
N CYS A 86 14.09 12.00 -2.42
CA CYS A 86 13.32 11.27 -1.43
C CYS A 86 12.13 10.55 -2.07
N LEU A 87 11.39 11.20 -2.97
CA LEU A 87 10.31 10.55 -3.73
C LEU A 87 10.83 9.33 -4.52
N HIS A 88 11.98 9.45 -5.18
CA HIS A 88 12.57 8.36 -5.93
C HIS A 88 12.94 7.18 -5.02
N GLY A 89 13.60 7.44 -3.89
CA GLY A 89 13.93 6.40 -2.91
C GLY A 89 12.71 5.77 -2.22
N VAL A 90 11.55 6.44 -2.20
CA VAL A 90 10.28 5.82 -1.80
C VAL A 90 9.78 4.92 -2.92
N SER A 91 9.71 5.44 -4.14
CA SER A 91 9.22 4.73 -5.32
C SER A 91 9.93 3.38 -5.52
N ASP A 92 11.25 3.34 -5.33
CA ASP A 92 12.05 2.11 -5.42
C ASP A 92 11.70 1.05 -4.36
N LYS A 93 11.11 1.47 -3.23
CA LYS A 93 10.70 0.58 -2.13
C LYS A 93 9.25 0.12 -2.24
N LEU A 94 8.43 0.79 -3.06
CA LEU A 94 7.04 0.40 -3.25
C LEU A 94 6.97 -0.84 -4.14
N LYS A 95 6.14 -1.80 -3.74
CA LYS A 95 5.95 -3.06 -4.46
C LYS A 95 5.10 -2.84 -5.71
N LEU A 96 3.98 -2.14 -5.57
CA LEU A 96 2.98 -2.02 -6.61
C LEU A 96 3.27 -0.86 -7.57
N LYS A 97 3.00 -1.08 -8.86
CA LYS A 97 3.00 0.01 -9.86
C LYS A 97 1.93 1.05 -9.53
N THR A 98 0.76 0.61 -9.07
CA THR A 98 -0.39 1.45 -8.75
C THR A 98 -0.08 2.48 -7.65
N THR A 99 0.66 2.07 -6.62
CA THR A 99 1.07 2.95 -5.52
C THR A 99 2.24 3.86 -5.92
N ARG A 100 3.15 3.39 -6.79
CA ARG A 100 4.17 4.27 -7.42
C ARG A 100 3.54 5.39 -8.25
N SER A 101 2.49 5.11 -9.01
CA SER A 101 1.77 6.11 -9.82
C SER A 101 1.22 7.27 -8.98
N LEU A 102 0.85 7.04 -7.71
CA LEU A 102 0.41 8.09 -6.80
C LEU A 102 1.52 9.13 -6.53
N LEU A 103 2.77 8.68 -6.44
CA LEU A 103 3.93 9.57 -6.28
C LEU A 103 4.22 10.39 -7.54
N GLU A 104 3.83 9.88 -8.70
CA GLU A 104 3.94 10.56 -10.00
C GLU A 104 2.76 11.51 -10.27
N GLY A 105 1.79 11.59 -9.36
CA GLY A 105 0.58 12.41 -9.53
C GLY A 105 -0.41 11.85 -10.56
N LYS A 106 -0.31 10.56 -10.89
CA LYS A 106 -1.26 9.87 -11.76
C LYS A 106 -2.34 9.22 -10.88
N GLU A 107 -3.60 9.28 -11.34
CA GLU A 107 -4.66 8.56 -10.64
C GLU A 107 -4.38 7.04 -10.69
N PRO A 108 -4.54 6.34 -9.56
CA PRO A 108 -4.39 4.90 -9.55
C PRO A 108 -5.55 4.31 -10.36
N GLY A 109 -5.24 3.59 -11.43
CA GLY A 109 -6.23 2.71 -12.05
C GLY A 109 -6.68 1.69 -11.01
N PHE A 110 -7.85 1.90 -10.42
CA PHE A 110 -8.50 0.90 -9.58
C PHE A 110 -8.96 -0.24 -10.51
N PHE A 111 -8.84 -1.48 -10.05
CA PHE A 111 -9.35 -2.66 -10.75
C PHE A 111 -10.76 -2.37 -11.30
N GLY A 112 -10.90 -2.30 -12.63
CA GLY A 112 -12.20 -2.18 -13.30
C GLY A 112 -12.38 -1.08 -14.36
N ALA A 113 -11.39 -0.24 -14.65
CA ALA A 113 -11.44 0.67 -15.80
C ALA A 113 -10.36 0.31 -16.84
N GLU A 114 -10.45 -0.89 -17.40
CA GLU A 114 -10.00 -1.08 -18.77
C GLU A 114 -11.08 -0.50 -19.70
N GLU A 115 -10.96 0.78 -20.02
CA GLU A 115 -11.23 1.22 -21.38
C GLU A 115 -9.87 1.48 -22.04
N ASP A 116 -9.62 0.70 -23.10
CA ASP A 116 -8.50 0.79 -24.04
C ASP A 116 -7.12 0.25 -23.63
N THR A 117 -7.04 -1.02 -23.24
CA THR A 117 -6.05 -1.95 -23.84
C THR A 117 -6.52 -3.40 -23.74
N LEU A 118 -7.54 -3.70 -24.56
CA LEU A 118 -7.77 -5.05 -25.05
C LEU A 118 -6.51 -5.52 -25.79
N GLY A 119 -5.65 -6.30 -25.13
CA GLY A 119 -4.54 -7.00 -25.76
C GLY A 119 -3.21 -6.88 -25.02
N ASP A 120 -3.03 -7.66 -23.95
CA ASP A 120 -2.10 -8.81 -23.97
C ASP A 120 -2.28 -9.59 -22.66
N LEU A 121 -3.30 -10.45 -22.61
CA LEU A 121 -3.25 -11.61 -21.73
C LEU A 121 -2.25 -12.58 -22.38
N ASP A 122 -0.99 -12.52 -21.97
CA ASP A 122 -0.02 -13.56 -22.29
C ASP A 122 -0.39 -14.81 -21.46
N LEU A 123 -1.30 -15.60 -22.03
CA LEU A 123 -1.65 -16.96 -21.59
C LEU A 123 -1.02 -17.95 -22.57
N PHE A 124 0.29 -18.15 -22.44
CA PHE A 124 0.97 -19.41 -22.76
C PHE A 124 2.13 -19.67 -21.78
#